data_AF-A0A438FPV9-F1
#
_entry.id   AF-A0A438FPV9-F1
#
_cell.length_a   1.000
_cell.length_b   1.000
_cell.length_c   1.000
_cell.angle_alpha   90.00
_cell.angle_beta   90.00
_cell.angle_gamma   90.00
#
_symmetry.space_group_name_H-M   'P 1'
#
loop_
_entity.id
_entity.type
_entity.pdbx_description
1 polymer ?
#
loop_
_entity_poly.entity_id
_entity_poly.type
_entity_poly.pdbx_seq_one_letter_code
_entity_poly.pdbx_strand_id
1 'polypeptide(L)'
;MGWKVRIPMRISRNLRMPRSIRAWTNLQAEFLKKFFPTHRTNLKRQISNFSAKENEKFYECWERYMEAINACPHHGFDTWLLVSYFYDGMSSSMKQLLETMCGGDFMSKNPEEAMDFLSYVAEVSRGWDEPNAREVGRMKSQPNALMLRLGCIL
;
A
#
# COMPACT_ATOMS: atom_id res chain seq x y z
N MET A 1 -8.07 -24.00 -34.00
CA MET A 1 -6.99 -23.11 -33.53
C MET A 1 -6.54 -23.59 -32.16
N GLY A 2 -5.43 -24.33 -32.10
CA GLY A 2 -4.98 -25.05 -30.90
C GLY A 2 -4.02 -24.21 -30.06
N TRP A 3 -4.43 -23.90 -28.84
CA TRP A 3 -3.59 -23.21 -27.86
C TRP A 3 -2.64 -24.22 -27.21
N LYS A 4 -1.45 -24.41 -27.79
CA LYS A 4 -0.34 -25.04 -27.06
C LYS A 4 0.10 -24.06 -25.97
N VAL A 5 -0.43 -24.25 -24.76
CA VAL A 5 0.13 -23.62 -23.56
C VAL A 5 1.56 -24.16 -23.41
N ARG A 6 2.54 -23.38 -23.84
CA ARG A 6 3.95 -23.75 -23.76
C ARG A 6 4.39 -23.61 -22.30
N ILE A 7 4.32 -24.73 -21.57
CA ILE A 7 4.83 -24.79 -20.19
C ILE A 7 6.36 -24.64 -20.24
N PRO A 8 6.96 -23.63 -19.55
CA PRO A 8 8.41 -23.47 -19.48
C PRO A 8 9.12 -24.74 -18.98
N MET A 9 10.23 -25.12 -19.61
CA MET A 9 11.00 -26.36 -19.33
C MET A 9 11.38 -26.52 -17.84
N ARG A 10 11.52 -25.42 -17.09
CA ARG A 10 11.85 -25.46 -15.65
C ARG A 10 10.72 -26.01 -14.78
N ILE A 11 9.47 -25.95 -15.26
CA ILE A 11 8.27 -26.40 -14.53
C ILE A 11 8.07 -27.93 -14.65
N SER A 12 8.50 -28.55 -15.76
CA SER A 12 8.32 -29.99 -16.00
C SER A 12 9.05 -30.87 -14.98
N ARG A 13 10.20 -30.44 -14.48
CA ARG A 13 11.04 -31.22 -13.55
C ARG A 13 10.40 -31.43 -12.16
N ASN A 14 9.45 -30.59 -11.77
CA ASN A 14 8.80 -30.63 -10.44
C ASN A 14 7.34 -31.12 -10.48
N LEU A 15 6.85 -31.52 -11.65
CA LEU A 15 5.53 -32.11 -11.86
C LEU A 15 5.58 -33.62 -11.58
N ARG A 16 5.54 -34.02 -10.30
CA ARG A 16 5.26 -35.42 -9.95
C ARG A 16 3.77 -35.66 -10.14
N MET A 17 3.41 -36.26 -11.27
CA MET A 17 2.04 -36.64 -11.61
C MET A 17 1.55 -37.72 -10.64
N PRO A 18 0.52 -37.46 -9.81
CA PRO A 18 -0.05 -38.50 -8.95
C PRO A 18 -0.73 -39.56 -9.83
N ARG A 19 -0.49 -40.85 -9.55
CA ARG A 19 -1.05 -41.99 -10.30
C ARG A 19 -2.59 -42.07 -10.28
N SER A 20 -3.27 -41.22 -9.52
CA SER A 20 -4.72 -41.27 -9.28
C SER A 20 -5.55 -40.20 -10.02
N ILE A 21 -4.92 -39.23 -10.71
CA ILE A 21 -5.66 -38.16 -11.39
C ILE A 21 -6.15 -38.66 -12.76
N ARG A 22 -7.41 -39.12 -12.81
CA ARG A 22 -8.02 -39.71 -14.02
C ARG A 22 -8.64 -38.70 -14.98
N ALA A 23 -8.77 -37.43 -14.60
CA ALA A 23 -9.41 -36.39 -15.41
C ALA A 23 -8.48 -35.18 -15.61
N TRP A 24 -8.42 -34.65 -16.84
CA TRP A 24 -7.63 -33.47 -17.18
C TRP A 24 -7.99 -32.25 -16.32
N THR A 25 -9.27 -32.08 -15.99
CA THR A 25 -9.79 -31.03 -15.10
C THR A 25 -9.14 -31.06 -13.72
N ASN A 26 -8.97 -32.25 -13.14
CA ASN A 26 -8.35 -32.45 -11.84
C ASN A 26 -6.84 -32.17 -11.88
N LEU A 27 -6.17 -32.50 -12.99
CA LEU A 27 -4.76 -32.18 -13.19
C LEU A 27 -4.54 -30.68 -13.33
N GLN A 28 -5.39 -30.01 -14.10
CA GLN A 28 -5.36 -28.55 -14.26
C GLN A 28 -5.61 -27.86 -12.92
N ALA A 29 -6.55 -28.35 -12.10
CA ALA A 29 -6.81 -27.83 -10.78
C ALA A 29 -5.61 -27.99 -9.83
N GLU A 30 -4.98 -29.16 -9.78
CA GLU A 30 -3.80 -29.40 -8.95
C GLU A 30 -2.57 -28.60 -9.44
N PHE A 31 -2.41 -28.43 -10.75
CA PHE A 31 -1.39 -27.55 -11.33
C PHE A 31 -1.60 -26.09 -10.92
N LEU A 32 -2.81 -25.56 -11.12
CA LEU A 32 -3.15 -24.20 -10.73
C LEU A 32 -3.04 -24.00 -9.22
N LYS A 33 -3.47 -24.96 -8.40
CA LYS A 33 -3.31 -24.91 -6.94
C LYS A 33 -1.84 -24.88 -6.52
N LYS A 34 -0.99 -25.67 -7.18
CA LYS A 34 0.45 -25.77 -6.86
C LYS A 34 1.24 -24.53 -7.28
N PHE A 35 0.92 -23.95 -8.43
CA PHE A 35 1.70 -22.85 -9.02
C PHE A 35 1.03 -21.47 -8.91
N PHE A 36 -0.30 -21.43 -8.76
CA PHE A 36 -1.14 -20.23 -8.64
C PHE A 36 -2.15 -20.35 -7.48
N PRO A 37 -1.69 -20.49 -6.21
CA PRO A 37 -2.58 -20.66 -5.07
C PRO A 37 -3.59 -19.50 -4.95
N THR A 38 -4.88 -19.82 -4.81
CA THR A 38 -5.99 -18.83 -4.72
C THR A 38 -5.84 -17.83 -3.58
N HIS A 39 -5.21 -18.24 -2.48
CA HIS A 39 -4.88 -17.33 -1.38
C HIS A 39 -3.93 -16.21 -1.83
N ARG A 40 -2.94 -16.51 -2.68
CA ARG A 40 -1.96 -15.52 -3.17
C ARG A 40 -2.61 -14.51 -4.12
N THR A 41 -3.56 -14.93 -4.93
CA THR A 41 -4.30 -14.00 -5.82
C THR A 41 -5.27 -13.12 -5.02
N ASN A 42 -5.84 -13.61 -3.92
CA ASN A 42 -6.68 -12.81 -3.03
C ASN A 42 -5.87 -11.69 -2.34
N LEU A 43 -4.69 -12.00 -1.82
CA LEU A 43 -3.83 -10.99 -1.16
C LEU A 43 -3.38 -9.89 -2.12
N LYS A 44 -2.95 -10.23 -3.34
CA LYS A 44 -2.60 -9.21 -4.35
C LYS A 44 -3.76 -8.28 -4.67
N ARG A 45 -4.99 -8.81 -4.72
CA ARG A 45 -6.20 -8.04 -4.95
C ARG A 45 -6.53 -7.11 -3.77
N GLN A 46 -6.23 -7.51 -2.53
CA GLN A 46 -6.39 -6.64 -1.36
C GLN A 46 -5.50 -5.40 -1.45
N ILE A 47 -4.27 -5.56 -1.97
CA ILE A 47 -3.35 -4.44 -2.20
C ILE A 47 -3.85 -3.55 -3.34
N SER A 48 -4.16 -4.13 -4.51
CA SER A 48 -4.51 -3.33 -5.71
C SER A 48 -5.87 -2.66 -5.65
N ASN A 49 -6.83 -3.25 -4.93
CA ASN A 49 -8.19 -2.72 -4.78
C ASN A 49 -8.40 -2.13 -3.38
N PHE A 50 -7.32 -1.70 -2.75
CA PHE A 50 -7.39 -1.09 -1.43
C PHE A 50 -8.30 0.13 -1.45
N SER A 51 -9.08 0.28 -0.39
CA SER A 51 -9.90 1.47 -0.15
C SER A 51 -9.94 1.75 1.34
N ALA A 52 -9.95 3.04 1.69
CA ALA A 52 -10.18 3.52 3.03
C ALA A 52 -11.61 3.16 3.48
N LYS A 53 -11.77 2.81 4.76
CA LYS A 53 -13.09 2.61 5.36
C LYS A 53 -13.71 3.95 5.74
N GLU A 54 -15.02 3.95 5.96
CA GLU A 54 -15.74 5.13 6.44
C GLU A 54 -15.21 5.55 7.82
N ASN A 55 -14.93 6.84 7.99
CA ASN A 55 -14.39 7.45 9.22
C ASN A 55 -13.04 6.86 9.72
N GLU A 56 -12.31 6.14 8.86
CA GLU A 56 -10.97 5.63 9.19
C GLU A 56 -9.99 6.79 9.34
N LYS A 57 -9.10 6.72 10.33
CA LYS A 57 -8.01 7.70 10.49
C LYS A 57 -6.88 7.39 9.52
N PHE A 58 -6.02 8.38 9.24
CA PHE A 58 -4.90 8.19 8.31
C PHE A 58 -3.96 7.07 8.79
N TYR A 59 -3.54 7.08 10.06
CA TYR A 59 -2.64 6.07 10.60
C TYR A 59 -3.24 4.65 10.55
N GLU A 60 -4.53 4.48 10.88
CA GLU A 60 -5.22 3.19 10.82
C GLU A 60 -5.28 2.65 9.38
N CYS A 61 -5.59 3.54 8.43
CA CYS A 61 -5.62 3.23 7.01
C CYS A 61 -4.23 2.78 6.51
N TRP A 62 -3.18 3.51 6.91
CA TRP A 62 -1.80 3.20 6.55
C TRP A 62 -1.33 1.84 7.12
N GLU A 63 -1.57 1.59 8.40
CA GLU A 63 -1.21 0.33 9.06
C GLU A 63 -1.88 -0.86 8.39
N ARG A 64 -3.19 -0.77 8.10
CA ARG A 64 -3.93 -1.81 7.39
C ARG A 64 -3.37 -2.08 5.99
N TYR A 65 -2.92 -1.04 5.30
CA TYR A 65 -2.29 -1.19 4.00
C TYR A 65 -0.94 -1.91 4.10
N MET A 66 -0.11 -1.53 5.07
CA MET A 66 1.18 -2.17 5.34
C MET A 66 1.02 -3.63 5.76
N GLU A 67 0.02 -3.97 6.57
CA GLU A 67 -0.34 -5.35 6.88
C GLU A 67 -0.66 -6.17 5.62
N ALA A 68 -1.41 -5.59 4.67
CA ALA A 68 -1.74 -6.26 3.41
C ALA A 68 -0.49 -6.51 2.53
N ILE A 69 0.44 -5.55 2.48
CA ILE A 69 1.74 -5.71 1.80
C ILE A 69 2.57 -6.80 2.48
N ASN A 70 2.69 -6.76 3.81
CA ASN A 70 3.48 -7.69 4.61
C ASN A 70 2.93 -9.12 4.57
N ALA A 71 1.60 -9.29 4.42
CA ALA A 71 0.97 -10.59 4.19
C ALA A 71 1.36 -11.20 2.83
N CYS A 72 1.85 -10.39 1.89
CA CYS A 72 2.19 -10.80 0.53
C CYS A 72 3.63 -10.39 0.13
N PRO A 73 4.71 -10.86 0.78
CA PRO A 73 6.08 -10.38 0.54
C PRO A 73 6.63 -10.64 -0.87
N HIS A 74 5.94 -11.48 -1.65
CA HIS A 74 6.23 -11.73 -3.07
C HIS A 74 5.11 -11.18 -3.98
N HIS A 75 4.54 -10.03 -3.62
CA HIS A 75 3.47 -9.37 -4.36
C HIS A 75 3.91 -8.96 -5.78
N GLY A 76 5.20 -8.63 -5.97
CA GLY A 76 5.76 -8.32 -7.30
C GLY A 76 5.23 -7.02 -7.90
N PHE A 77 4.79 -6.10 -7.04
CA PHE A 77 4.45 -4.72 -7.39
C PHE A 77 5.67 -3.87 -7.08
N ASP A 78 6.01 -2.96 -7.98
CA ASP A 78 7.06 -1.98 -7.71
C ASP A 78 6.57 -0.92 -6.71
N THR A 79 7.50 -0.28 -6.00
CA THR A 79 7.22 0.69 -4.93
C THR A 79 6.25 1.77 -5.38
N TRP A 80 6.42 2.30 -6.60
CA TRP A 80 5.55 3.34 -7.14
C TRP A 80 4.10 2.89 -7.25
N LEU A 81 3.87 1.65 -7.67
CA LEU A 81 2.53 1.10 -7.81
C LEU A 81 1.86 0.90 -6.45
N LEU A 82 2.65 0.53 -5.42
CA LEU A 82 2.15 0.48 -4.04
C LEU A 82 1.74 1.85 -3.53
N VAL A 83 2.53 2.89 -3.80
CA VAL A 83 2.19 4.28 -3.44
C VAL A 83 0.93 4.73 -4.17
N SER A 84 0.83 4.47 -5.48
CA SER A 84 -0.34 4.83 -6.29
C SER A 84 -1.61 4.15 -5.80
N TYR A 85 -1.58 2.84 -5.51
CA TYR A 85 -2.75 2.13 -5.01
C TYR A 85 -3.21 2.65 -3.65
N PHE A 86 -2.27 2.97 -2.75
CA PHE A 86 -2.64 3.60 -1.50
C PHE A 86 -3.28 4.97 -1.74
N TYR A 87 -2.63 5.82 -2.54
CA TYR A 87 -3.13 7.14 -2.87
C TYR A 87 -4.55 7.06 -3.45
N ASP A 88 -4.77 6.23 -4.47
CA ASP A 88 -6.09 6.08 -5.09
C ASP A 88 -7.16 5.57 -4.12
N GLY A 89 -6.79 4.66 -3.22
CA GLY A 89 -7.67 4.09 -2.20
C GLY A 89 -8.01 5.03 -1.02
N MET A 90 -7.27 6.12 -0.83
CA MET A 90 -7.54 7.08 0.24
C MET A 90 -8.83 7.88 0.04
N SER A 91 -9.45 8.28 1.15
CA SER A 91 -10.53 9.26 1.14
C SER A 91 -10.06 10.65 0.70
N SER A 92 -10.98 11.50 0.22
CA SER A 92 -10.65 12.86 -0.20
C SER A 92 -10.02 13.70 0.91
N SER A 93 -10.45 13.53 2.17
CA SER A 93 -9.89 14.23 3.32
C SER A 93 -8.47 13.77 3.65
N MET A 94 -8.18 12.47 3.56
CA MET A 94 -6.81 11.95 3.71
C MET A 94 -5.87 12.47 2.62
N LYS A 95 -6.34 12.54 1.35
CA LYS A 95 -5.57 13.15 0.26
C LYS A 95 -5.27 14.61 0.53
N GLN A 96 -6.27 15.38 0.97
CA GLN A 96 -6.06 16.79 1.33
C GLN A 96 -5.04 16.96 2.47
N LEU A 97 -5.11 16.13 3.51
CA LEU A 97 -4.13 16.12 4.59
C LEU A 97 -2.72 15.84 4.06
N LEU A 98 -2.58 14.80 3.23
CA LEU A 98 -1.31 14.39 2.65
C LEU A 98 -0.67 15.50 1.81
N GLU A 99 -1.44 16.08 0.87
CA GLU A 99 -0.97 17.19 0.02
C GLU A 99 -0.60 18.42 0.85
N THR A 100 -1.40 18.74 1.88
CA THR A 100 -1.12 19.87 2.79
C THR A 100 0.21 19.69 3.52
N MET A 101 0.45 18.49 4.08
CA MET A 101 1.70 18.20 4.77
C MET A 101 2.90 18.15 3.82
N CYS A 102 2.69 17.75 2.57
CA CYS A 102 3.72 17.69 1.55
C CYS A 102 4.17 19.07 1.08
N GLY A 103 3.33 20.10 1.26
CA GLY A 103 3.50 21.40 0.60
C GLY A 103 2.99 21.40 -0.85
N GLY A 104 2.12 20.44 -1.19
CA GLY A 104 1.61 20.17 -2.53
C GLY A 104 2.45 19.14 -3.29
N ASP A 105 1.81 18.57 -4.33
CA ASP A 105 2.41 17.68 -5.33
C ASP A 105 3.12 16.44 -4.75
N PHE A 106 2.41 15.69 -3.89
CA PHE A 106 2.94 14.43 -3.34
C PHE A 106 3.36 13.43 -4.43
N MET A 107 2.62 13.39 -5.54
CA MET A 107 2.82 12.44 -6.64
C MET A 107 4.03 12.76 -7.54
N SER A 108 4.81 13.82 -7.28
CA SER A 108 6.09 14.03 -7.97
C SER A 108 7.30 13.53 -7.20
N LYS A 109 7.12 13.08 -5.95
CA LYS A 109 8.18 12.47 -5.15
C LYS A 109 8.67 11.18 -5.78
N ASN A 110 9.93 10.84 -5.52
CA ASN A 110 10.39 9.49 -5.84
C ASN A 110 9.67 8.45 -4.97
N PRO A 111 9.53 7.19 -5.43
CA PRO A 111 8.72 6.18 -4.77
C PRO A 111 9.17 5.87 -3.33
N GLU A 112 10.47 5.87 -3.08
CA GLU A 112 11.05 5.61 -1.77
C GLU A 112 10.73 6.74 -0.79
N GLU A 113 10.95 8.00 -1.17
CA GLU A 113 10.58 9.18 -0.39
C GLU A 113 9.06 9.26 -0.15
N ALA A 114 8.26 8.87 -1.13
CA ALA A 114 6.81 8.85 -0.99
C ALA A 114 6.36 7.82 0.06
N MET A 115 6.98 6.63 0.07
CA MET A 115 6.72 5.59 1.08
C MET A 115 7.12 6.05 2.50
N ASP A 116 8.30 6.67 2.63
CA ASP A 116 8.78 7.22 3.90
C ASP A 116 7.88 8.36 4.38
N PHE A 117 7.43 9.22 3.46
CA PHE A 117 6.55 10.34 3.78
C PHE A 117 5.16 9.86 4.24
N LEU A 118 4.59 8.83 3.61
CA LEU A 118 3.33 8.22 4.07
C LEU A 118 3.45 7.68 5.49
N SER A 119 4.59 7.06 5.83
CA SER A 119 4.88 6.58 7.18
C SER A 119 4.99 7.74 8.17
N TYR A 120 5.68 8.82 7.81
CA TYR A 120 5.77 10.03 8.63
C TYR A 120 4.38 10.67 8.89
N VAL A 121 3.53 10.79 7.87
CA VAL A 121 2.18 11.34 8.03
C VAL A 121 1.32 10.46 8.94
N ALA A 122 1.46 9.14 8.84
CA ALA A 122 0.79 8.22 9.76
C ALA A 122 1.23 8.46 11.20
N GLU A 123 2.53 8.56 11.47
CA GLU A 123 3.05 8.85 12.82
C GLU A 123 2.55 10.19 13.38
N VAL A 124 2.62 11.26 12.59
CA VAL A 124 2.15 12.59 13.02
C VAL A 124 0.64 12.58 13.27
N SER A 125 -0.14 11.96 12.38
CA SER A 125 -1.60 11.93 12.50
C SER A 125 -2.08 11.17 13.74
N ARG A 126 -1.31 10.19 14.21
CA ARG A 126 -1.63 9.43 15.44
C ARG A 126 -1.62 10.31 16.68
N GLY A 127 -0.73 11.32 16.73
CA GLY A 127 -0.63 12.25 17.85
C GLY A 127 -1.80 13.23 17.98
N TRP A 128 -2.69 13.33 16.99
CA TRP A 128 -3.84 14.25 17.02
C TRP A 128 -5.05 13.69 17.75
N ASP A 129 -5.11 12.36 17.91
CA ASP A 129 -6.20 11.69 18.63
C ASP A 129 -5.92 11.56 20.15
N GLU A 130 -4.69 11.87 20.60
CA GLU A 130 -4.42 11.98 22.03
C GLU A 130 -5.10 13.23 22.60
N PRO A 131 -5.92 13.11 23.67
CA PRO A 131 -6.39 14.27 24.39
C PRO A 131 -5.16 15.01 24.92
N ASN A 132 -4.96 16.24 24.46
CA ASN A 132 -3.99 17.20 24.99
C ASN A 132 -4.26 17.45 26.49
N ALA A 133 -3.90 16.51 27.36
CA ALA A 133 -3.99 16.61 28.81
C ALA A 133 -2.63 16.90 29.44
N ARG A 134 -1.55 16.97 28.65
CA ARG A 134 -0.20 17.28 29.12
C ARG A 134 0.55 18.12 28.11
N GLU A 135 0.18 19.40 27.99
CA GLU A 135 1.12 20.52 27.81
C GLU A 135 0.41 21.88 27.77
N VAL A 136 -0.42 22.14 28.80
CA VAL A 136 -0.61 23.53 29.24
C VAL A 136 0.59 23.86 30.14
N GLY A 137 1.56 24.58 29.58
CA GLY A 137 2.55 25.31 30.38
C GLY A 137 4.00 24.86 30.24
N ARG A 138 4.61 25.09 29.07
CA ARG A 138 5.99 25.59 29.03
C ARG A 138 6.28 26.31 27.71
N MET A 139 5.88 27.58 27.64
CA MET A 139 6.51 28.53 26.73
C MET A 139 8.04 28.48 26.94
N LYS A 140 8.78 28.07 25.91
CA LYS A 140 10.13 28.58 25.69
C LYS A 140 10.18 29.18 24.30
N SER A 141 10.25 30.50 24.32
CA SER A 141 10.57 31.39 23.21
C SER A 141 11.90 31.01 22.55
N GLN A 142 11.88 30.79 21.23
CA GLN A 142 12.55 31.70 20.28
C GLN A 142 12.12 31.37 18.83
N PRO A 143 11.78 32.39 18.02
CA PRO A 143 11.47 32.23 16.60
C PRO A 143 12.74 32.35 15.75
N ASN A 144 12.78 31.71 14.57
CA ASN A 144 13.11 32.42 13.34
C ASN A 144 13.05 31.57 12.06
N ALA A 145 12.43 32.20 11.06
CA ALA A 145 12.74 32.15 9.63
C ALA A 145 12.42 30.85 8.87
N LEU A 146 11.18 30.74 8.36
CA LEU A 146 10.92 30.34 6.96
C LEU A 146 9.50 30.67 6.46
N MET A 147 8.55 31.05 7.34
CA MET A 147 7.25 31.61 6.94
C MET A 147 7.25 33.16 6.91
N LEU A 148 8.05 33.77 6.05
CA LEU A 148 7.92 35.21 5.70
C LEU A 148 8.12 35.47 4.20
N ARG A 149 7.57 34.61 3.33
CA ARG A 149 7.40 34.96 1.90
C ARG A 149 6.07 34.48 1.33
N LEU A 150 4.97 34.85 1.98
CA LEU A 150 3.72 35.10 1.26
C LEU A 150 3.21 36.45 1.73
N GLY A 151 3.85 37.50 1.20
CA GLY A 151 3.36 38.86 1.31
C GLY A 151 2.03 38.96 0.59
N CYS A 152 0.99 39.21 1.36
CA CYS A 152 -0.22 39.85 0.85
C CYS A 152 0.18 41.20 0.27
N ILE A 153 0.02 41.35 -1.05
CA ILE A 153 -0.24 42.65 -1.68
C ILE A 153 -1.57 42.48 -2.41
N LEU A 154 -2.64 42.86 -1.72
CA LEU A 154 -3.64 43.81 -2.20
C LEU A 154 -3.97 44.75 -1.03
#